data_AF-A0A5B9G8V3-F1
#
_entry.id   AF-A0A5B9G8V3-F1
#
_cell.length_a   1.000
_cell.length_b   1.000
_cell.length_c   1.000
_cell.angle_alpha   90.00
_cell.angle_beta   90.00
_cell.angle_gamma   90.00
#
_symmetry.space_group_name_H-M   'P 1'
#
loop_
_entity.id
_entity.type
_entity.pdbx_description
1 polymer ?
#
loop_
_entity_poly.entity_id
_entity_poly.type
_entity_poly.pdbx_seq_one_letter_code
_entity_poly.pdbx_strand_id
1 'polypeptide(L)'
;MNDVLAERCDRLRDIILELTPLMIEVQGNASRLNAVLPVVQRLRAVANDGADGIDNPSYRQWAGGAPSNIDALEDAARAGDAEAAWRAFADQESGVNLLSTACAGYPGW
;
A
#
# COMPACT_ATOMS: atom_id res chain seq x y z
N MET A 1 -3.12 -24.50 11.26
CA MET A 1 -2.75 -23.15 11.74
C MET A 1 -2.57 -22.31 10.50
N ASN A 2 -3.47 -21.39 10.23
CA ASN A 2 -3.44 -20.58 9.01
C ASN A 2 -2.36 -19.51 9.20
N ASP A 3 -1.43 -19.39 8.25
CA ASP A 3 -0.41 -18.33 8.30
C ASP A 3 -1.08 -17.01 7.89
N VAL A 4 -1.55 -16.25 8.88
CA VAL A 4 -2.27 -14.98 8.68
C VAL A 4 -1.39 -13.99 7.91
N LEU A 5 -0.07 -14.00 8.13
CA LEU A 5 0.84 -13.13 7.39
C LEU A 5 0.92 -13.55 5.92
N ALA A 6 1.00 -14.85 5.61
CA ALA A 6 0.96 -15.34 4.23
C ALA A 6 -0.29 -14.85 3.50
N GLU A 7 -1.46 -14.94 4.13
CA GLU A 7 -2.73 -14.48 3.54
C GLU A 7 -2.76 -12.96 3.32
N ARG A 8 -2.19 -12.17 4.25
CA ARG A 8 -2.08 -10.72 4.09
C ARG A 8 -1.14 -10.36 2.95
N CYS A 9 0.02 -11.01 2.88
CA CYS A 9 1.00 -10.81 1.82
C CYS A 9 0.45 -11.22 0.44
N ASP A 10 -0.34 -12.29 0.35
CA ASP A 10 -0.99 -12.68 -0.90
C ASP A 10 -1.99 -11.61 -1.41
N ARG A 11 -2.86 -11.11 -0.52
CA ARG A 11 -3.81 -10.02 -0.83
C ARG A 11 -3.10 -8.72 -1.22
N LEU A 12 -2.02 -8.37 -0.52
CA LEU A 12 -1.27 -7.14 -0.77
C LEU A 12 -0.48 -7.19 -2.08
N ARG A 13 0.02 -8.37 -2.47
CA ARG A 13 0.80 -8.53 -3.71
C ARG A 13 0.01 -8.04 -4.92
N ASP A 14 -1.22 -8.53 -5.08
CA ASP A 14 -2.05 -8.21 -6.24
C ASP A 14 -2.37 -6.70 -6.27
N ILE A 15 -2.58 -6.09 -5.10
CA ILE A 15 -2.82 -4.65 -4.97
C ILE A 15 -1.56 -3.85 -5.37
N ILE A 16 -0.37 -4.24 -4.92
CA ILE A 16 0.88 -3.51 -5.21
C ILE A 16 1.28 -3.66 -6.67
N LEU A 17 1.11 -4.85 -7.27
CA LEU A 17 1.38 -5.08 -8.68
C LEU A 17 0.49 -4.21 -9.59
N GLU A 18 -0.72 -3.90 -9.14
CA GLU A 18 -1.62 -2.97 -9.84
C GLU A 18 -1.29 -1.50 -9.54
N LEU A 19 -1.02 -1.16 -8.27
CA LEU A 19 -0.80 0.22 -7.82
C LEU A 19 0.52 0.80 -8.37
N THR A 20 1.58 0.01 -8.38
CA THR A 20 2.93 0.47 -8.76
C THR A 20 2.98 1.06 -10.18
N PRO A 21 2.53 0.37 -11.25
CA PRO A 21 2.54 0.95 -12.59
C PRO A 21 1.63 2.18 -12.70
N LEU A 22 0.48 2.20 -12.02
CA LEU A 22 -0.41 3.37 -12.01
C LEU A 22 0.28 4.59 -11.41
N MET A 23 1.00 4.41 -10.30
CA MET A 23 1.74 5.50 -9.66
C MET A 23 2.91 6.00 -10.51
N ILE A 24 3.57 5.14 -11.28
CA ILE A 24 4.56 5.55 -12.27
C ILE A 24 3.92 6.40 -13.37
N GLU A 25 2.76 6.01 -13.89
CA GLU A 25 2.03 6.77 -14.91
C GLU A 25 1.56 8.14 -14.41
N VAL A 26 1.13 8.23 -13.15
CA VAL A 26 0.67 9.48 -12.50
C VAL A 26 1.74 10.58 -12.54
N GLN A 27 3.02 10.22 -12.42
CA GLN A 27 4.13 11.20 -12.47
C GLN A 27 4.21 11.95 -13.81
N GLY A 28 3.80 11.31 -14.91
CA GLY A 28 3.73 11.93 -16.24
C GLY A 28 2.32 12.33 -16.67
N ASN A 29 1.28 11.87 -15.95
CA ASN A 29 -0.11 12.09 -16.30
C ASN A 29 -1.02 12.08 -15.06
N ALA A 30 -1.22 13.26 -14.45
CA ALA A 30 -2.08 13.43 -13.29
C ALA A 30 -3.55 13.00 -13.52
N SER A 31 -4.03 12.92 -14.77
CA SER A 31 -5.39 12.43 -15.06
C SER A 31 -5.60 10.96 -14.64
N ARG A 32 -4.52 10.21 -14.42
CA ARG A 32 -4.55 8.82 -13.95
C ARG A 32 -4.83 8.68 -12.45
N LEU A 33 -4.81 9.76 -11.67
CA LEU A 33 -5.12 9.73 -10.24
C LEU A 33 -6.52 9.15 -9.93
N ASN A 34 -7.50 9.35 -10.81
CA ASN A 34 -8.82 8.73 -10.66
C ASN A 34 -8.78 7.21 -10.70
N ALA A 35 -7.83 6.61 -11.43
CA ALA A 35 -7.64 5.16 -11.48
C ALA A 35 -6.91 4.61 -10.25
N VAL A 36 -6.23 5.45 -9.47
CA VAL A 36 -5.53 5.07 -8.23
C VAL A 36 -6.52 4.83 -7.09
N LEU A 37 -7.56 5.66 -6.97
CA LEU A 37 -8.56 5.61 -5.90
C LEU A 37 -9.13 4.20 -5.62
N PRO A 38 -9.64 3.43 -6.60
CA PRO A 38 -10.18 2.09 -6.33
C PRO A 38 -9.13 1.08 -5.83
N VAL A 39 -7.85 1.25 -6.22
CA VAL A 39 -6.75 0.40 -5.75
C VAL A 39 -6.40 0.74 -4.30
N VAL A 40 -6.35 2.04 -3.97
CA VAL A 40 -6.12 2.54 -2.61
C VAL A 40 -7.21 2.08 -1.64
N GLN A 41 -8.47 1.99 -2.08
CA GLN A 41 -9.54 1.45 -1.24
C GLN A 41 -9.36 -0.04 -0.89
N ARG A 42 -8.83 -0.85 -1.83
CA ARG A 42 -8.47 -2.24 -1.51
C ARG A 42 -7.28 -2.31 -0.55
N LEU A 43 -6.28 -1.44 -0.71
CA LEU A 43 -5.16 -1.34 0.22
C LEU A 43 -5.64 -0.97 1.62
N ARG A 44 -6.55 0.00 1.73
CA ARG A 44 -7.21 0.41 2.99
C ARG A 44 -7.90 -0.76 3.68
N ALA A 45 -8.62 -1.58 2.92
CA ALA A 45 -9.30 -2.75 3.47
C ALA A 45 -8.32 -3.73 4.12
N VAL A 46 -7.12 -3.93 3.56
CA VAL A 46 -6.09 -4.77 4.19
C VAL A 46 -5.47 -4.07 5.40
N ALA A 47 -5.17 -2.78 5.30
CA ALA A 47 -4.60 -2.01 6.41
C ALA A 47 -5.51 -1.98 7.65
N ASN A 48 -6.83 -1.90 7.43
CA ASN A 48 -7.85 -1.92 8.50
C ASN A 48 -7.94 -3.26 9.23
N ASP A 49 -7.47 -4.35 8.62
CA ASP A 49 -7.35 -5.64 9.31
C ASP A 49 -6.25 -5.61 10.40
N GLY A 50 -5.43 -4.56 10.43
CA GLY A 50 -4.36 -4.37 11.41
C GLY A 50 -3.30 -5.47 11.36
N ALA A 51 -2.67 -5.73 12.50
CA ALA A 51 -1.64 -6.78 12.65
C ALA A 51 -2.07 -7.90 13.62
N ASP A 52 -3.37 -8.07 13.82
CA ASP A 52 -3.90 -9.10 14.71
C ASP A 52 -3.49 -10.49 14.21
N GLY A 53 -2.83 -11.26 15.08
CA GLY A 53 -2.32 -12.59 14.75
C GLY A 53 -1.02 -12.60 13.92
N ILE A 54 -0.33 -11.46 13.78
CA ILE A 54 0.94 -11.33 13.05
C ILE A 54 2.04 -10.77 13.96
N ASP A 55 3.10 -11.54 14.18
CA ASP A 55 4.25 -11.13 15.01
C ASP A 55 5.43 -10.57 14.21
N ASN A 56 5.34 -10.51 12.88
CA ASN A 56 6.39 -9.94 12.04
C ASN A 56 6.55 -8.43 12.34
N PRO A 57 7.74 -7.97 12.77
CA PRO A 57 7.95 -6.59 13.21
C PRO A 57 7.77 -5.57 12.09
N SER A 58 8.22 -5.88 10.87
CA SER A 58 8.08 -5.01 9.71
C SER A 58 6.61 -4.86 9.29
N TYR A 59 5.83 -5.95 9.36
CA TYR A 59 4.39 -5.88 9.11
C TYR A 59 3.67 -5.03 10.15
N ARG A 60 3.99 -5.22 11.44
CA ARG A 60 3.40 -4.43 12.53
C ARG A 60 3.73 -2.95 12.41
N GLN A 61 4.95 -2.61 12.03
CA GLN A 61 5.36 -1.24 11.75
C GLN A 61 4.55 -0.66 10.59
N TRP A 62 4.48 -1.36 9.46
CA TRP A 62 3.68 -0.92 8.31
C TRP A 62 2.22 -0.73 8.70
N ALA A 63 1.59 -1.71 9.36
CA ALA A 63 0.19 -1.65 9.75
C ALA A 63 -0.12 -0.48 10.70
N GLY A 64 0.85 -0.05 11.52
CA GLY A 64 0.71 1.11 12.39
C GLY A 64 0.70 2.45 11.64
N GLY A 65 1.42 2.58 10.53
CA GLY A 65 1.52 3.81 9.74
C GLY A 65 0.67 3.84 8.47
N ALA A 66 0.28 2.66 7.95
CA ALA A 66 -0.42 2.53 6.69
C ALA A 66 -1.74 3.30 6.62
N PRO A 67 -2.63 3.31 7.65
CA PRO A 67 -3.88 4.06 7.57
C PRO A 67 -3.69 5.54 7.27
N SER A 68 -2.80 6.23 7.99
CA SER A 68 -2.52 7.65 7.77
C SER A 68 -1.87 7.94 6.41
N ASN A 69 -1.02 7.03 5.94
CA ASN A 69 -0.38 7.19 4.63
C ASN A 69 -1.36 6.95 3.47
N ILE A 70 -2.28 6.00 3.65
CA ILE A 70 -3.38 5.74 2.72
C ILE A 70 -4.34 6.94 2.67
N ASP A 71 -4.64 7.57 3.80
CA ASP A 71 -5.41 8.82 3.85
C ASP A 71 -4.70 9.91 3.04
N ALA A 72 -3.40 10.12 3.25
CA ALA A 72 -2.62 11.12 2.52
C ALA A 72 -2.59 10.85 1.00
N LEU A 73 -2.45 9.59 0.59
CA LEU A 73 -2.48 9.19 -0.82
C LEU A 73 -3.86 9.41 -1.44
N GLU A 74 -4.92 9.07 -0.72
CA GLU A 74 -6.30 9.27 -1.18
C GLU A 74 -6.65 10.76 -1.31
N ASP A 75 -6.27 11.58 -0.33
CA ASP A 75 -6.49 13.03 -0.33
C ASP A 75 -5.73 13.71 -1.47
N ALA A 76 -4.47 13.34 -1.70
CA ALA A 76 -3.68 13.84 -2.81
C ALA A 76 -4.31 13.46 -4.17
N ALA A 77 -4.76 12.21 -4.31
CA ALA A 77 -5.41 11.76 -5.52
C ALA A 77 -6.73 12.50 -5.79
N ARG A 78 -7.54 12.76 -4.75
CA ARG A 78 -8.78 13.55 -4.85
C ARG A 78 -8.51 15.02 -5.18
N ALA A 79 -7.41 15.58 -4.68
CA ALA A 79 -6.99 16.95 -4.95
C ALA A 79 -6.35 17.13 -6.34
N GLY A 80 -6.04 16.04 -7.05
CA GLY A 80 -5.30 16.09 -8.32
C GLY A 80 -3.81 16.36 -8.16
N ASP A 81 -3.26 16.19 -6.95
CA ASP A 81 -1.86 16.45 -6.62
C ASP A 81 -1.00 15.19 -6.85
N ALA A 82 -0.47 15.07 -8.06
CA ALA A 82 0.36 13.92 -8.46
C ALA A 82 1.67 13.82 -7.65
N GLU A 83 2.24 14.96 -7.25
CA GLU A 83 3.49 14.97 -6.48
C GLU A 83 3.25 14.47 -5.06
N ALA A 84 2.21 14.99 -4.39
CA ALA A 84 1.83 14.53 -3.06
C ALA A 84 1.42 13.05 -3.07
N ALA A 85 0.70 12.60 -4.09
CA ALA A 85 0.32 11.20 -4.25
C ALA A 85 1.57 10.30 -4.40
N TRP A 86 2.51 10.67 -5.27
CA TRP A 86 3.76 9.93 -5.43
C TRP A 86 4.57 9.88 -4.12
N ARG A 87 4.64 11.01 -3.40
CA ARG A 87 5.35 11.10 -2.11
C ARG A 87 4.77 10.13 -1.07
N ALA A 88 3.44 10.08 -0.93
CA ALA A 88 2.77 9.14 -0.03
C ALA A 88 2.99 7.68 -0.45
N PHE A 89 2.90 7.38 -1.74
CA PHE A 89 3.15 6.03 -2.25
C PHE A 89 4.58 5.54 -1.99
N ALA A 90 5.57 6.39 -2.24
CA ALA A 90 7.00 6.07 -2.12
C ALA A 90 7.55 6.22 -0.70
N ASP A 91 6.70 6.54 0.29
CA ASP A 91 7.11 6.68 1.67
C ASP A 91 7.75 5.39 2.20
N GLN A 92 8.91 5.54 2.87
CA GLN A 92 9.71 4.38 3.28
C GLN A 92 9.27 3.76 4.60
N GLU A 93 8.46 4.44 5.40
CA GLU A 93 8.06 4.02 6.75
C GLU A 93 6.60 3.56 6.83
N SER A 94 5.78 3.95 5.86
CA SER A 94 4.33 3.73 5.86
C SER A 94 3.76 3.49 4.47
N GLY A 95 4.57 3.67 3.42
CA GLY A 95 4.26 3.29 2.05
C GLY A 95 4.46 1.82 1.78
N VAL A 96 4.38 1.46 0.49
CA VAL A 96 4.44 0.06 0.05
C VAL A 96 5.82 -0.57 0.21
N ASN A 97 6.87 0.23 0.45
CA ASN A 97 8.25 -0.24 0.54
C ASN A 97 8.49 -1.21 1.71
N LEU A 98 7.90 -0.94 2.88
CA LEU A 98 8.05 -1.83 4.04
C LEU A 98 7.46 -3.22 3.81
N LEU A 99 6.49 -3.33 2.89
CA LEU A 99 5.84 -4.60 2.61
C LEU A 99 6.79 -5.60 1.95
N SER A 100 7.75 -5.15 1.15
CA SER A 100 8.80 -6.03 0.59
C SER A 100 9.65 -6.69 1.68
N THR A 101 9.88 -5.99 2.81
CA THR A 101 10.58 -6.59 3.96
C THR A 101 9.63 -7.46 4.79
N ALA A 102 8.41 -7.00 5.04
CA ALA A 102 7.42 -7.72 5.83
C ALA A 102 7.02 -9.07 5.20
N CYS A 103 6.93 -9.10 3.88
CA CYS A 103 6.50 -10.26 3.11
C CYS A 103 7.66 -11.03 2.45
N ALA A 104 8.90 -10.71 2.80
CA ALA A 104 10.08 -11.42 2.29
C ALA A 104 9.97 -12.92 2.57
N GLY A 105 10.11 -13.74 1.51
CA GLY A 105 10.01 -15.19 1.59
C GLY A 105 8.63 -15.76 1.21
N TYR A 106 7.62 -14.92 0.98
CA TYR A 106 6.35 -15.34 0.38
C TYR A 106 6.40 -15.21 -1.16
N PRO A 107 5.69 -16.06 -1.91
CA PRO A 107 5.71 -16.03 -3.37
C PRO A 107 5.27 -14.68 -3.95
N GLY A 108 6.12 -14.10 -4.81
CA GLY A 108 5.85 -12.85 -5.54
C GLY A 108 6.21 -11.56 -4.79
N TRP A 109 7.00 -11.66 -3.71
CA TRP A 109 7.57 -10.55 -2.94
C TRP A 109 9.10 -10.50 -3.05
#